data_AF-A0A8X6VU44-F1
#
_entry.id   AF-A0A8X6VU44-F1
#
_cell.length_a   1.000
_cell.length_b   1.000
_cell.length_c   1.000
_cell.angle_alpha   90.00
_cell.angle_beta   90.00
_cell.angle_gamma   90.00
#
_symmetry.space_group_name_H-M   'P 1'
#
loop_
_entity.id
_entity.type
_entity.pdbx_description
1 polymer ?
#
loop_
_entity_poly.entity_id
_entity_poly.type
_entity_poly.pdbx_seq_one_letter_code
_entity_poly.pdbx_strand_id
1 'polypeptide(L)'
;MDDVLISSLTLNKDKCKFGCDDMKYLGLIKNKEGIKKHETKVRAIVEIKPPRNSKEVSKFLGMSQWYAKFIKNYADLCDPIYNFKRKLKKFCWSIEAQKAFFAVKAAITKAPVLKLPDFKKPFELFTDANSIGVGAVKTQEQRPVMCLLLARLVMWRLIIL
;
A
#
# COMPACT_ATOMS: atom_id res chain seq x y z
N MET A 1 -20.74 14.29 20.54
CA MET A 1 -20.33 15.54 19.83
C MET A 1 -19.79 16.55 20.82
N ASP A 2 -20.22 16.42 22.07
CA ASP A 2 -19.83 17.19 23.25
C ASP A 2 -18.32 17.08 23.54
N ASP A 3 -17.69 15.93 23.29
CA ASP A 3 -16.24 15.75 23.47
C ASP A 3 -15.38 16.70 22.62
N VAL A 4 -15.84 17.02 21.39
CA VAL A 4 -15.11 17.92 20.49
C VAL A 4 -15.19 19.37 21.00
N LEU A 5 -16.33 19.76 21.54
CA LEU A 5 -16.56 21.08 22.12
C LEU A 5 -15.76 21.27 23.42
N ILE A 6 -15.63 20.22 24.23
CA ILE A 6 -14.80 20.22 25.46
C ILE A 6 -13.31 20.41 25.12
N SER A 7 -12.86 19.95 23.96
CA SER A 7 -11.47 20.04 23.51
C SER A 7 -11.08 21.35 22.78
N SER A 8 -12.00 22.33 22.67
CA SER A 8 -11.80 23.58 21.90
C SER A 8 -11.41 23.36 20.43
N LEU A 9 -11.87 22.25 19.82
CA LEU A 9 -11.64 21.95 18.41
C LEU A 9 -12.86 22.36 17.57
N THR A 10 -12.60 23.01 16.43
CA THR A 10 -13.66 23.44 15.49
C THR A 10 -13.73 22.50 14.29
N LEU A 11 -14.93 22.03 13.97
CA LEU A 11 -15.19 21.20 12.80
C LEU A 11 -15.47 22.05 11.56
N ASN A 12 -14.86 21.72 10.44
CA ASN A 12 -15.19 22.32 9.15
C ASN A 12 -16.43 21.61 8.57
N LYS A 13 -17.58 22.31 8.60
CA LYS A 13 -18.89 21.79 8.16
C LYS A 13 -18.87 21.25 6.73
N ASP A 14 -18.14 21.90 5.81
CA ASP A 14 -18.09 21.50 4.40
C ASP A 14 -17.36 20.17 4.17
N LYS A 15 -16.45 19.82 5.09
CA LYS A 15 -15.70 18.56 5.04
C LYS A 15 -16.34 17.45 5.88
N CYS A 16 -17.28 17.79 6.76
CA CYS A 16 -17.98 16.83 7.60
C CYS A 16 -19.13 16.18 6.83
N LYS A 17 -19.11 14.85 6.77
CA LYS A 17 -20.20 14.04 6.21
C LYS A 17 -20.69 13.07 7.28
N PHE A 18 -21.98 13.10 7.56
CA PHE A 18 -22.63 12.27 8.57
C PHE A 18 -23.70 11.39 7.92
N GLY A 19 -23.88 10.17 8.43
CA GLY A 19 -24.93 9.26 7.97
C GLY A 19 -24.81 8.76 6.52
N CYS A 20 -23.65 8.88 5.88
CA CYS A 20 -23.46 8.41 4.50
C CYS A 20 -23.12 6.92 4.46
N ASP A 21 -23.71 6.18 3.50
CA ASP A 21 -23.35 4.78 3.21
C ASP A 21 -21.92 4.62 2.65
N ASP A 22 -21.44 5.67 1.96
CA ASP A 22 -20.13 5.72 1.30
C ASP A 22 -19.29 6.87 1.89
N MET A 23 -18.18 6.53 2.54
CA MET A 23 -17.29 7.52 3.15
C MET A 23 -15.92 7.57 2.45
N LYS A 24 -15.57 8.76 1.95
CA LYS A 24 -14.22 9.04 1.43
C LYS A 24 -13.29 9.34 2.60
N TYR A 25 -12.29 8.49 2.80
CA TYR A 25 -11.32 8.65 3.89
C TYR A 25 -9.92 8.20 3.45
N LEU A 26 -8.91 9.06 3.62
CA LEU A 26 -7.50 8.79 3.26
C LEU A 26 -7.29 8.27 1.82
N GLY A 27 -8.05 8.79 0.85
CA GLY A 27 -7.96 8.35 -0.55
C GLY A 27 -8.54 6.96 -0.81
N LEU A 28 -9.34 6.44 0.12
CA LEU A 28 -10.11 5.21 0.01
C LEU A 28 -11.60 5.55 0.14
N ILE A 29 -12.44 4.70 -0.43
CA ILE A 29 -13.90 4.76 -0.32
C ILE A 29 -14.30 3.58 0.57
N LYS A 30 -14.85 3.84 1.75
CA LYS A 30 -15.33 2.82 2.69
C LYS A 30 -16.83 2.73 2.58
N ASN A 31 -17.31 1.55 2.18
CA ASN A 31 -18.73 1.24 2.05
C ASN A 31 -19.04 -0.05 2.82
N LYS A 32 -20.32 -0.42 2.94
CA LYS A 32 -20.78 -1.69 3.54
C LYS A 32 -20.11 -2.93 2.91
N GLU A 33 -19.77 -2.88 1.62
CA GLU A 33 -19.11 -3.96 0.90
C GLU A 33 -17.61 -4.11 1.23
N GLY A 34 -16.96 -3.04 1.67
CA GLY A 34 -15.51 -3.04 1.90
C GLY A 34 -14.82 -1.71 1.64
N ILE A 35 -13.50 -1.80 1.48
CA ILE A 35 -12.59 -0.70 1.20
C ILE A 35 -12.25 -0.71 -0.29
N LYS A 36 -12.78 0.28 -1.01
CA LYS A 36 -12.49 0.57 -2.43
C LYS A 36 -11.40 1.64 -2.54
N LYS A 37 -10.67 1.63 -3.66
CA LYS A 37 -9.67 2.67 -3.96
C LYS A 37 -10.36 3.89 -4.54
N HIS A 38 -9.89 5.08 -4.21
CA HIS A 38 -10.38 6.29 -4.88
C HIS A 38 -9.77 6.38 -6.28
N GLU A 39 -10.62 6.40 -7.31
CA GLU A 39 -10.21 6.34 -8.71
C GLU A 39 -9.21 7.46 -9.08
N THR A 40 -9.42 8.68 -8.59
CA THR A 40 -8.50 9.82 -8.84
C THR A 40 -7.07 9.55 -8.36
N LYS A 41 -6.89 8.86 -7.24
CA LYS A 41 -5.54 8.55 -6.71
C LYS A 41 -4.89 7.38 -7.46
N VAL A 42 -5.70 6.46 -7.99
CA VAL A 42 -5.25 5.39 -8.89
C VAL A 42 -4.82 5.96 -10.23
N ARG A 43 -5.62 6.84 -10.85
CA ARG A 43 -5.29 7.53 -12.12
C ARG A 43 -3.96 8.28 -12.02
N ALA A 44 -3.76 9.02 -10.94
CA ALA A 44 -2.51 9.72 -10.69
C ALA A 44 -1.27 8.78 -10.68
N ILE A 45 -1.41 7.51 -10.30
CA ILE A 45 -0.32 6.52 -10.35
C ILE A 45 -0.14 5.96 -11.77
N VAL A 46 -1.24 5.72 -12.47
CA VAL A 46 -1.21 5.22 -13.86
C VAL A 46 -0.51 6.21 -14.79
N GLU A 47 -0.69 7.51 -14.57
CA GLU A 47 -0.10 8.59 -15.39
C GLU A 47 1.39 8.86 -15.11
N ILE A 48 1.96 8.31 -14.03
CA ILE A 48 3.38 8.52 -13.69
C ILE A 48 4.28 8.03 -14.83
N LYS A 49 5.17 8.88 -15.32
CA LYS A 49 6.16 8.46 -16.33
C LYS A 49 7.21 7.52 -15.71
N PRO A 50 7.84 6.64 -16.50
CA PRO A 50 8.92 5.80 -16.01
C PRO A 50 10.02 6.65 -15.34
N PRO A 51 10.50 6.25 -14.15
CA PRO A 51 11.43 7.05 -13.38
C PRO A 51 12.79 7.14 -14.09
N ARG A 52 13.37 8.34 -14.11
CA ARG A 52 14.67 8.63 -14.73
C ARG A 52 15.81 8.72 -13.73
N ASN A 53 15.46 8.79 -12.44
CA ASN A 53 16.39 9.02 -11.34
C ASN A 53 16.03 8.16 -10.12
N SER A 54 17.02 7.85 -9.28
CA SER A 54 16.80 7.11 -8.01
C SER A 54 15.79 7.80 -7.06
N LYS A 55 15.72 9.13 -7.09
CA LYS A 55 14.71 9.91 -6.36
C LYS A 55 13.29 9.61 -6.85
N GLU A 56 13.11 9.54 -8.17
CA GLU A 56 11.80 9.24 -8.79
C GLU A 56 11.40 7.79 -8.56
N VAL A 57 12.35 6.86 -8.57
CA VAL A 57 12.13 5.47 -8.17
C VAL A 57 11.61 5.38 -6.74
N SER A 58 12.26 6.07 -5.80
CA SER A 58 11.84 6.11 -4.40
C SER A 58 10.45 6.72 -4.23
N LYS A 59 10.15 7.79 -4.99
CA LYS A 59 8.83 8.42 -5.01
C LYS A 59 7.75 7.46 -5.51
N PHE A 60 8.00 6.78 -6.63
CA PHE A 60 7.07 5.78 -7.17
C PHE A 60 6.81 4.64 -6.18
N LEU A 61 7.88 4.02 -5.67
CA LEU A 61 7.78 2.91 -4.70
C LEU A 61 7.02 3.33 -3.43
N GLY A 62 7.25 4.54 -2.92
CA GLY A 62 6.53 5.06 -1.77
C GLY A 62 5.02 5.20 -2.03
N MET A 63 4.64 5.70 -3.20
CA MET A 63 3.23 5.84 -3.58
C MET A 63 2.57 4.48 -3.85
N SER A 64 3.25 3.56 -4.52
CA SER A 64 2.72 2.23 -4.81
C SER A 64 2.64 1.35 -3.55
N GLN A 65 3.53 1.55 -2.57
CA GLN A 65 3.50 0.82 -1.29
C GLN A 65 2.17 1.01 -0.54
N TRP A 66 1.55 2.19 -0.63
CA TRP A 66 0.23 2.44 -0.02
C TRP A 66 -0.85 1.46 -0.54
N TYR A 67 -0.69 1.00 -1.78
CA TYR A 67 -1.59 0.06 -2.44
C TYR A 67 -1.11 -1.40 -2.39
N ALA A 68 0.04 -1.68 -1.77
CA ALA A 68 0.61 -3.03 -1.68
C ALA A 68 -0.36 -4.02 -1.00
N LYS A 69 -1.17 -3.56 -0.04
CA LYS A 69 -2.21 -4.37 0.63
C LYS A 69 -3.27 -4.97 -0.32
N PHE A 70 -3.43 -4.40 -1.50
CA PHE A 70 -4.37 -4.89 -2.51
C PHE A 70 -3.70 -5.80 -3.56
N ILE A 71 -2.37 -5.92 -3.54
CA ILE A 71 -1.58 -6.59 -4.57
C ILE A 71 -0.93 -7.82 -3.98
N LYS A 72 -1.24 -9.00 -4.54
CA LYS A 72 -0.56 -10.24 -4.18
C LYS A 72 0.90 -10.18 -4.66
N ASN A 73 1.83 -10.60 -3.81
CA ASN A 73 3.26 -10.68 -4.11
C ASN A 73 3.88 -9.34 -4.59
N TYR A 74 3.45 -8.23 -3.99
CA TYR A 74 3.94 -6.89 -4.34
C TYR A 74 5.47 -6.76 -4.25
N ALA A 75 6.12 -7.39 -3.26
CA ALA A 75 7.57 -7.31 -3.12
C ALA A 75 8.28 -7.92 -4.33
N ASP A 76 7.90 -9.13 -4.74
CA ASP A 76 8.50 -9.82 -5.89
C ASP A 76 8.29 -9.03 -7.20
N LEU A 77 7.14 -8.37 -7.34
CA LEU A 77 6.87 -7.49 -8.48
C LEU A 77 7.76 -6.24 -8.47
N CYS A 78 8.03 -5.66 -7.30
CA CYS A 78 8.84 -4.45 -7.16
C CYS A 78 10.34 -4.72 -7.07
N ASP A 79 10.77 -5.96 -6.88
CA ASP A 79 12.16 -6.37 -6.73
C ASP A 79 13.12 -5.83 -7.80
N PRO A 80 12.83 -5.95 -9.11
CA PRO A 80 13.67 -5.35 -10.15
C PRO A 80 13.72 -3.82 -10.08
N ILE A 81 12.70 -3.15 -9.52
CA ILE A 81 12.66 -1.69 -9.34
C ILE A 81 13.49 -1.26 -8.13
N TYR A 82 13.48 -2.04 -7.03
CA TYR A 82 14.25 -1.75 -5.82
C TYR A 82 15.77 -1.69 -6.07
N ASN A 83 16.27 -2.43 -7.07
CA ASN A 83 17.68 -2.39 -7.47
C ASN A 83 18.14 -0.97 -7.88
N PHE A 84 17.24 -0.14 -8.41
CA PHE A 84 17.52 1.24 -8.84
C PHE A 84 17.47 2.27 -7.70
N LYS A 85 17.14 1.84 -6.48
CA LYS A 85 17.23 2.69 -5.27
C LYS A 85 18.67 2.85 -4.78
N ARG A 86 19.56 1.89 -5.07
CA ARG A 86 20.94 1.90 -4.58
C ARG A 86 21.78 2.96 -5.34
N LYS A 87 22.46 3.84 -4.61
CA LYS A 87 23.29 4.93 -5.17
C LYS A 87 24.60 4.47 -5.83
N LEU A 88 24.89 3.16 -5.82
CA LEU A 88 26.22 2.63 -6.15
C LEU A 88 26.46 2.43 -7.67
N LYS A 89 25.44 2.52 -8.53
CA LYS A 89 25.59 2.29 -9.98
C LYS A 89 25.04 3.47 -10.79
N LYS A 90 25.60 3.68 -11.99
CA LYS A 90 25.00 4.55 -13.01
C LYS A 90 23.55 4.11 -13.22
N PHE A 91 22.64 5.08 -13.21
CA PHE A 91 21.21 4.80 -13.38
C PHE A 91 20.95 4.37 -14.83
N CYS A 92 20.76 3.07 -15.05
CA CYS A 92 20.47 2.50 -16.37
C CYS A 92 19.18 1.69 -16.27
N TRP A 93 18.04 2.35 -16.49
CA TRP A 93 16.73 1.73 -16.36
C TRP A 93 16.59 0.52 -17.29
N SER A 94 16.45 -0.68 -16.71
CA SER A 94 16.48 -1.93 -17.48
C SER A 94 15.10 -2.31 -18.03
N ILE A 95 15.09 -3.23 -18.98
CA ILE A 95 13.85 -3.75 -19.59
C ILE A 95 13.02 -4.49 -18.53
N GLU A 96 13.67 -5.21 -17.60
CA GLU A 96 13.02 -5.93 -16.50
C GLU A 96 12.35 -4.94 -15.55
N ALA A 97 13.02 -3.84 -15.20
CA ALA A 97 12.46 -2.78 -14.37
C ALA A 97 11.26 -2.09 -15.04
N GLN A 98 11.33 -1.89 -16.36
CA GLN A 98 10.23 -1.34 -17.14
C GLN A 98 9.01 -2.29 -17.14
N LYS A 99 9.22 -3.60 -17.35
CA LYS A 99 8.15 -4.61 -17.29
C LYS A 99 7.51 -4.64 -15.90
N ALA A 100 8.32 -4.65 -14.85
CA ALA A 100 7.84 -4.61 -13.47
C ALA A 100 7.05 -3.34 -13.16
N PHE A 101 7.51 -2.18 -13.64
CA PHE A 101 6.81 -0.90 -13.45
C PHE A 101 5.40 -0.93 -14.05
N PHE A 102 5.25 -1.48 -15.26
CA PHE A 102 3.95 -1.68 -15.87
C PHE A 102 3.10 -2.72 -15.15
N ALA A 103 3.70 -3.83 -14.69
CA ALA A 103 3.00 -4.87 -13.94
C ALA A 103 2.43 -4.32 -12.62
N VAL A 104 3.21 -3.53 -11.88
CA VAL A 104 2.75 -2.87 -10.64
C VAL A 104 1.59 -1.93 -10.93
N LYS A 105 1.67 -1.11 -11.98
CA LYS A 105 0.55 -0.25 -12.39
C LYS A 105 -0.70 -1.04 -12.73
N ALA A 106 -0.57 -2.10 -13.53
CA ALA A 106 -1.68 -2.97 -13.89
C ALA A 106 -2.30 -3.64 -12.66
N ALA A 107 -1.48 -4.10 -11.71
CA ALA A 107 -1.93 -4.69 -10.46
C ALA A 107 -2.67 -3.66 -9.57
N ILE A 108 -2.21 -2.41 -9.52
CA ILE A 108 -2.92 -1.34 -8.80
C ILE A 108 -4.30 -1.09 -9.42
N THR A 109 -4.40 -1.07 -10.76
CA THR A 109 -5.67 -0.84 -11.47
C THR A 109 -6.64 -2.01 -11.33
N LYS A 110 -6.16 -3.25 -11.42
CA LYS A 110 -6.99 -4.47 -11.36
C LYS A 110 -7.36 -4.90 -9.94
N ALA A 111 -6.81 -4.26 -8.92
CA ALA A 111 -6.89 -4.83 -7.57
C ALA A 111 -8.32 -4.81 -7.01
N PRO A 112 -8.73 -5.90 -6.33
CA PRO A 112 -10.09 -6.08 -5.84
C PRO A 112 -10.42 -5.17 -4.64
N VAL A 113 -11.71 -5.10 -4.31
CA VAL A 113 -12.20 -4.48 -3.07
C VAL A 113 -11.72 -5.31 -1.88
N LEU A 114 -11.07 -4.67 -0.90
CA LEU A 114 -10.71 -5.35 0.36
C LEU A 114 -11.94 -5.41 1.25
N LYS A 115 -12.29 -6.60 1.74
CA LYS A 115 -13.36 -6.76 2.72
C LYS A 115 -12.92 -6.15 4.06
N LEU A 116 -13.85 -5.56 4.79
CA LEU A 116 -13.57 -5.07 6.14
C LEU A 116 -13.26 -6.24 7.09
N PRO A 117 -12.26 -6.11 7.99
CA PRO A 117 -12.03 -7.11 9.02
C PRO A 117 -13.26 -7.22 9.94
N ASP A 118 -13.64 -8.45 10.27
CA ASP A 118 -14.66 -8.72 11.28
C ASP A 118 -13.99 -8.95 12.63
N PHE A 119 -14.09 -7.98 13.54
CA PHE A 119 -13.47 -8.07 14.87
C PHE A 119 -14.13 -9.09 15.80
N LYS A 120 -15.29 -9.64 15.43
CA LYS A 120 -15.95 -10.71 16.17
C LYS A 120 -15.39 -12.10 15.86
N LYS A 121 -14.57 -12.22 14.80
CA LYS A 121 -14.00 -13.48 14.34
C LYS A 121 -12.49 -13.54 14.62
N PRO A 122 -11.92 -14.74 14.86
CA PRO A 122 -10.49 -14.88 15.01
C PRO A 122 -9.76 -14.45 13.74
N PHE A 123 -8.55 -13.95 13.91
CA PHE A 123 -7.65 -13.63 12.80
C PHE A 123 -6.61 -14.74 12.65
N GLU A 124 -6.37 -15.16 11.42
CA GLU A 124 -5.33 -16.13 11.09
C GLU A 124 -4.14 -15.38 10.48
N LEU A 125 -2.96 -15.54 11.06
CA LEU A 125 -1.73 -14.92 10.57
C LEU A 125 -0.82 -16.00 9.99
N PHE A 126 -0.60 -15.93 8.68
CA PHE A 126 0.39 -16.76 8.01
C PHE A 126 1.68 -15.97 7.89
N THR A 127 2.78 -16.46 8.46
CA THR A 127 4.10 -15.83 8.36
C THR A 127 5.06 -16.76 7.63
N ASP A 128 5.83 -16.21 6.70
CA ASP A 128 6.92 -16.90 6.03
C ASP A 128 8.17 -16.03 6.08
N ALA A 129 9.33 -16.65 6.27
CA ALA A 129 10.59 -15.95 6.44
C ALA A 129 11.71 -16.72 5.75
N ASN A 130 12.56 -15.99 5.05
CA ASN A 130 13.80 -16.52 4.48
C ASN A 130 14.97 -15.59 4.79
N SER A 131 16.17 -15.99 4.37
CA SER A 131 17.40 -15.20 4.58
C SER A 131 17.39 -13.82 3.91
N ILE A 132 16.41 -13.54 3.06
CA ILE A 132 16.30 -12.32 2.25
C ILE A 132 15.20 -11.39 2.80
N GLY A 133 14.11 -11.93 3.38
CA GLY A 133 13.02 -11.13 3.92
C GLY A 133 11.94 -11.93 4.66
N VAL A 134 11.02 -11.18 5.29
CA VAL A 134 9.89 -11.73 6.06
C VAL A 134 8.57 -11.23 5.48
N GLY A 135 7.63 -12.14 5.27
CA GLY A 135 6.27 -11.87 4.83
C GLY A 135 5.23 -12.37 5.82
N ALA A 136 4.12 -11.64 5.90
CA ALA A 136 2.96 -12.01 6.69
C ALA A 136 1.67 -11.73 5.93
N VAL A 137 0.71 -12.65 5.99
CA VAL A 137 -0.63 -12.48 5.45
C VAL A 137 -1.62 -12.68 6.57
N LYS A 138 -2.40 -11.64 6.85
CA LYS A 138 -3.51 -11.69 7.79
C LYS A 138 -4.78 -12.05 7.02
N THR A 139 -5.40 -13.15 7.40
CA THR A 139 -6.60 -13.70 6.78
C THR A 139 -7.72 -13.88 7.80
N GLN A 140 -8.95 -13.96 7.30
CA GLN A 140 -10.13 -14.40 8.05
C GLN A 140 -10.97 -15.28 7.12
N GLU A 141 -11.39 -16.45 7.61
CA GLU A 141 -12.20 -17.41 6.84
C GLU A 141 -11.56 -17.75 5.49
N GLN A 142 -10.24 -18.02 5.49
CA GLN A 142 -9.43 -18.28 4.28
C GLN A 142 -9.41 -17.14 3.24
N ARG A 143 -9.83 -15.92 3.61
CA ARG A 143 -9.77 -14.74 2.73
C ARG A 143 -8.70 -13.76 3.21
N PRO A 144 -7.83 -13.25 2.32
CA PRO A 144 -6.82 -12.27 2.69
C PRO A 144 -7.46 -10.92 3.01
N VAL A 145 -7.24 -10.46 4.24
CA VAL A 145 -7.70 -9.14 4.73
C VAL A 145 -6.59 -8.11 4.59
N MET A 146 -5.33 -8.53 4.79
CA MET A 146 -4.18 -7.67 4.64
C MET A 146 -2.90 -8.48 4.39
N CYS A 147 -2.17 -8.17 3.33
CA CYS A 147 -0.80 -8.66 3.14
C CYS A 147 0.18 -7.61 3.69
N LEU A 148 1.04 -7.99 4.64
CA LEU A 148 2.10 -7.18 5.22
C LEU A 148 3.45 -7.86 4.96
N LEU A 149 4.33 -7.24 4.18
CA LEU A 149 5.73 -7.64 4.15
C LEU A 149 6.49 -6.70 5.08
N LEU A 150 6.99 -7.25 6.20
CA LEU A 150 7.83 -6.55 7.16
C LEU A 150 9.29 -6.82 6.80
N ALA A 151 9.86 -5.92 6.00
CA ALA A 151 11.28 -5.74 5.75
C ALA A 151 12.06 -6.89 5.06
N ARG A 152 12.66 -6.55 3.92
CA ARG A 152 13.89 -7.18 3.41
C ARG A 152 15.01 -6.82 4.41
N LEU A 153 15.52 -7.80 5.17
CA LEU A 153 16.45 -7.64 6.30
C LEU A 153 17.88 -7.24 5.86
N VAL A 154 18.04 -6.13 5.14
CA VAL A 154 19.37 -5.61 4.77
C VAL A 154 19.61 -4.20 5.31
N MET A 155 18.81 -3.70 6.25
CA MET A 155 19.07 -2.38 6.84
C MET A 155 18.51 -2.15 8.25
N TRP A 156 18.41 -3.18 9.10
CA TRP A 156 17.91 -3.03 10.48
C TRP A 156 18.73 -3.81 11.52
N ARG A 157 20.03 -3.98 11.29
CA ARG A 157 20.93 -4.69 12.23
C ARG A 157 21.58 -3.76 13.27
N LEU A 158 20.96 -2.65 13.67
CA LEU A 158 21.63 -1.68 14.56
C LEU A 158 20.74 -0.81 15.49
N ILE A 159 19.43 -1.09 15.68
CA ILE A 159 18.59 -0.27 16.58
C ILE A 159 17.89 -1.08 17.69
N ILE A 160 18.29 -2.32 17.94
CA ILE A 160 17.87 -3.03 19.16
C ILE A 160 19.09 -3.71 19.78
N LEU A 161 19.93 -2.88 20.41
CA LEU A 161 20.68 -3.16 21.63
C LEU A 161 20.63 -1.89 22.48
#